data_AF-A0A9E3HD43-F1
#
_entry.id   AF-A0A9E3HD43-F1
#
_cell.length_a   1.000
_cell.length_b   1.000
_cell.length_c   1.000
_cell.angle_alpha   90.00
_cell.angle_beta   90.00
_cell.angle_gamma   90.00
#
_symmetry.space_group_name_H-M   'P 1'
#
loop_
_entity.id
_entity.type
_entity.pdbx_description
1 polymer ?
#
loop_
_entity_poly.entity_id
_entity_poly.type
_entity_poly.pdbx_seq_one_letter_code
_entity_poly.pdbx_strand_id
1 'polypeptide(L)'
;MTRIYLDTSIYNRPFDDQTQPKIFLETQAVILILQMVEAKLVELVSSSVLEYENSRNPFSVNQKSMERYLQIATLRVLVDENIRGRAKQLEQQGIKAVDALHIACAEASQSDYFITCDKRLINRCQDLSLKVINPTDFILEIEDDN
;
A
#
# COMPACT_ATOMS: atom_id res chain seq x y z
N MET A 1 -3.25 -0.80 -17.43
CA MET A 1 -2.20 -0.07 -16.70
C MET A 1 -2.16 -0.68 -15.32
N THR A 2 -0.97 -0.98 -14.81
CA THR A 2 -0.80 -1.66 -13.52
C THR A 2 -1.39 -0.83 -12.39
N ARG A 3 -2.32 -1.41 -11.64
CA ARG A 3 -2.99 -0.78 -10.50
C ARG A 3 -2.37 -1.25 -9.20
N ILE A 4 -1.99 -0.28 -8.37
CA ILE A 4 -1.30 -0.55 -7.11
C ILE A 4 -2.06 0.04 -5.92
N TYR A 5 -2.06 -0.71 -4.84
CA TYR A 5 -2.50 -0.26 -3.53
C TYR A 5 -1.30 -0.17 -2.58
N LEU A 6 -1.12 0.99 -1.96
CA LEU A 6 -0.03 1.24 -1.00
C LEU A 6 -0.63 1.40 0.40
N ASP A 7 -0.18 0.63 1.37
CA ASP A 7 -0.56 0.85 2.77
C ASP A 7 0.20 2.04 3.40
N THR A 8 -0.12 2.39 4.65
CA THR A 8 0.55 3.49 5.35
C THR A 8 2.04 3.26 5.62
N SER A 9 2.49 2.01 5.65
CA SER A 9 3.91 1.70 5.85
C SER A 9 4.77 2.23 4.71
N ILE A 10 4.23 2.26 3.49
CA ILE A 10 4.88 2.82 2.30
C ILE A 10 5.07 4.33 2.44
N TYR A 11 4.00 5.07 2.72
CA TYR A 11 4.07 6.53 2.81
C TYR A 11 4.95 7.02 3.97
N ASN A 12 5.05 6.24 5.04
CA ASN A 12 5.88 6.58 6.19
C ASN A 12 7.34 6.13 6.05
N ARG A 13 7.66 5.21 5.13
CA ARG A 13 9.00 4.61 5.01
C ARG A 13 10.13 5.64 4.88
N PRO A 14 9.98 6.75 4.12
CA PRO A 14 11.02 7.78 4.02
C PRO A 14 11.34 8.50 5.34
N PHE A 15 10.46 8.41 6.34
CA PHE A 15 10.61 9.05 7.64
C PHE A 15 11.12 8.11 8.73
N ASP A 16 11.29 6.82 8.43
CA ASP A 16 11.90 5.86 9.33
C ASP A 16 13.42 6.09 9.43
N ASP A 17 14.10 5.35 10.31
CA ASP A 17 15.55 5.43 10.52
C ASP A 17 16.34 4.97 9.28
N GLN A 18 16.77 5.96 8.48
CA GLN A 18 17.50 5.75 7.23
C GLN A 18 18.94 5.24 7.44
N THR A 19 19.43 5.11 8.67
CA THR A 19 20.74 4.47 8.93
C THR A 19 20.69 2.96 8.73
N GLN A 20 19.50 2.37 8.73
CA GLN A 20 19.30 0.95 8.50
C GLN A 20 19.28 0.65 6.99
N PRO A 21 20.21 -0.18 6.46
CA PRO A 21 20.34 -0.40 5.02
C PRO A 21 19.06 -0.90 4.33
N LYS A 22 18.31 -1.77 5.01
CA LYS A 22 17.02 -2.26 4.50
C LYS A 22 16.00 -1.11 4.34
N ILE A 23 15.87 -0.27 5.36
CA ILE A 23 14.95 0.88 5.35
C ILE A 23 15.36 1.84 4.24
N PHE A 24 16.65 2.13 4.12
CA PHE A 24 17.18 2.99 3.07
C PHE A 24 16.81 2.48 1.66
N LEU A 25 17.01 1.19 1.38
CA LEU A 25 16.68 0.60 0.09
C LEU A 25 15.17 0.62 -0.21
N GLU A 26 14.34 0.27 0.78
CA GLU A 26 12.89 0.35 0.63
C GLU A 26 12.43 1.79 0.41
N THR A 27 13.01 2.78 1.10
CA THR A 27 12.74 4.20 0.85
C THR A 27 13.04 4.58 -0.60
N GLN A 28 14.17 4.13 -1.17
CA GLN A 28 14.48 4.43 -2.57
C GLN A 28 13.44 3.82 -3.52
N ALA A 29 13.06 2.56 -3.29
CA ALA A 29 12.02 1.91 -4.07
C ALA A 29 10.65 2.61 -3.94
N VAL A 30 10.27 3.04 -2.74
CA VAL A 30 9.04 3.81 -2.52
C VAL A 30 9.08 5.14 -3.29
N ILE A 31 10.20 5.86 -3.27
CA ILE A 31 10.34 7.12 -4.03
C ILE A 31 10.13 6.87 -5.53
N LEU A 32 10.72 5.81 -6.08
CA LEU A 32 10.54 5.43 -7.48
C LEU A 32 9.07 5.10 -7.79
N ILE A 33 8.40 4.30 -6.95
CA ILE A 33 6.98 3.96 -7.11
C ILE A 33 6.12 5.24 -7.14
N LEU A 34 6.36 6.17 -6.22
CA LEU A 34 5.62 7.42 -6.16
C LEU A 34 5.87 8.31 -7.39
N GLN A 35 7.10 8.33 -7.92
CA GLN A 35 7.41 8.99 -9.19
C GLN A 35 6.68 8.35 -10.37
N MET A 36 6.55 7.02 -10.40
CA MET A 36 5.77 6.30 -11.42
C MET A 36 4.29 6.66 -11.34
N VAL A 37 3.73 6.84 -10.14
CA VAL A 37 2.35 7.33 -9.95
C VAL A 37 2.20 8.74 -10.51
N GLU A 38 3.12 9.66 -10.20
CA GLU A 38 3.08 11.04 -10.69
C GLU A 38 3.22 11.13 -12.22
N ALA A 39 4.09 10.28 -12.79
CA ALA A 39 4.26 10.12 -14.24
C ALA A 39 3.09 9.37 -14.91
N LYS A 40 2.10 8.90 -14.13
CA LYS A 40 0.97 8.08 -14.59
C LYS A 40 1.42 6.82 -15.34
N LEU A 41 2.50 6.19 -14.91
CA LEU A 41 2.94 4.89 -15.41
C LEU A 41 2.19 3.75 -14.70
N VAL A 42 1.72 4.01 -13.47
CA VAL A 42 0.90 3.10 -12.66
C VAL A 42 -0.31 3.86 -12.10
N GLU A 43 -1.40 3.14 -11.87
CA GLU A 43 -2.62 3.67 -11.27
C GLU A 43 -2.58 3.48 -9.74
N LEU A 44 -2.64 4.58 -8.99
CA LEU A 44 -2.72 4.51 -7.52
C LEU A 44 -4.17 4.41 -7.03
N VAL A 45 -4.42 3.47 -6.13
CA VAL A 45 -5.68 3.35 -5.38
C VAL A 45 -5.54 3.98 -3.99
N SER A 46 -6.52 4.81 -3.61
CA SER A 46 -6.73 5.29 -2.25
C SER A 46 -7.93 4.63 -1.58
N SER A 47 -8.05 4.71 -0.25
CA SER A 47 -9.24 4.26 0.46
C SER A 47 -9.55 5.06 1.72
N SER A 48 -10.77 4.94 2.23
CA SER A 48 -11.15 5.53 3.52
C SER A 48 -10.34 4.97 4.70
N VAL A 49 -9.71 3.80 4.55
CA VAL A 49 -8.78 3.25 5.56
C VAL A 49 -7.51 4.09 5.63
N LEU A 50 -6.92 4.41 4.47
CA LEU A 50 -5.75 5.28 4.36
C LEU A 50 -6.05 6.69 4.92
N GLU A 51 -7.22 7.24 4.62
CA GLU A 51 -7.67 8.52 5.20
C GLU A 51 -7.76 8.46 6.73
N TYR A 52 -8.34 7.38 7.25
CA TYR A 52 -8.46 7.17 8.68
C TYR A 52 -7.10 7.07 9.37
N GLU A 53 -6.19 6.24 8.85
CA GLU A 53 -4.86 6.12 9.43
C GLU A 53 -4.06 7.42 9.32
N ASN A 54 -4.12 8.10 8.17
CA ASN A 54 -3.43 9.37 7.96
C ASN A 54 -3.96 10.47 8.89
N SER A 55 -5.27 10.49 9.18
CA SER A 55 -5.87 11.43 10.14
C SER A 55 -5.33 11.28 11.56
N ARG A 56 -4.80 10.10 11.89
CA ARG A 56 -4.22 9.77 13.20
C ARG A 56 -2.69 9.94 13.24
N ASN A 57 -2.06 10.31 12.13
CA ASN A 57 -0.63 10.54 12.08
C ASN A 57 -0.27 11.79 12.91
N PRO A 58 0.57 11.68 13.95
CA PRO A 58 0.93 12.84 14.77
C PRO A 58 1.87 13.82 14.05
N PHE A 59 2.51 13.39 12.96
CA PHE A 59 3.48 14.18 12.21
C PHE A 59 2.82 14.84 11.00
N SER A 60 2.64 16.16 11.09
CA SER A 60 1.98 16.95 10.04
C SER A 60 2.68 16.89 8.67
N VAL A 61 4.00 16.69 8.65
CA VAL A 61 4.78 16.53 7.42
C VAL A 61 4.40 15.24 6.70
N ASN A 62 4.39 14.10 7.41
CA ASN A 62 3.97 12.81 6.87
C ASN A 62 2.52 12.87 6.40
N GLN A 63 1.66 13.50 7.20
CA GLN A 63 0.24 13.65 6.90
C GLN A 63 0.00 14.35 5.56
N LYS A 64 0.63 15.51 5.36
CA LYS A 64 0.54 16.30 4.12
C LYS A 64 1.15 15.57 2.93
N SER A 65 2.27 14.88 3.15
CA SER A 65 2.93 14.09 2.11
C SER A 65 1.99 13.01 1.58
N MET A 66 1.40 12.21 2.47
CA MET A 66 0.45 11.18 2.09
C MET A 66 -0.82 11.76 1.45
N GLU A 67 -1.37 12.84 2.00
CA GLU A 67 -2.58 13.49 1.48
C GLU A 67 -2.42 13.93 0.02
N ARG A 68 -1.26 14.47 -0.37
CA ARG A 68 -0.95 14.80 -1.78
C ARG A 68 -1.10 13.59 -2.70
N TYR A 69 -0.61 12.42 -2.29
CA TYR A 69 -0.72 11.20 -3.11
C TYR A 69 -2.15 10.65 -3.14
N LEU A 70 -2.89 10.71 -2.03
CA LEU A 70 -4.29 10.31 -2.01
C LEU A 70 -5.15 11.18 -2.95
N GLN A 71 -4.81 12.47 -3.13
CA GLN A 71 -5.52 13.38 -4.04
C GLN A 71 -5.28 13.08 -5.53
N ILE A 72 -4.16 12.46 -5.89
CA ILE A 72 -3.85 12.09 -7.28
C ILE A 72 -4.20 10.63 -7.60
N ALA A 73 -4.68 9.86 -6.62
CA ALA A 73 -5.15 8.51 -6.82
C ALA A 73 -6.27 8.46 -7.86
N THR A 74 -6.22 7.47 -8.76
CA THR A 74 -7.19 7.33 -9.85
C THR A 74 -8.50 6.72 -9.38
N LEU A 75 -8.46 5.99 -8.28
CA LEU A 75 -9.62 5.35 -7.66
C LEU A 75 -9.59 5.54 -6.15
N ARG A 76 -10.76 5.84 -5.58
CA ARG A 76 -10.98 5.95 -4.14
C ARG A 76 -11.99 4.91 -3.68
N VAL A 77 -11.59 4.02 -2.79
CA VAL A 77 -12.43 2.96 -2.22
C VAL A 77 -12.99 3.37 -0.87
N LEU A 78 -14.32 3.35 -0.73
CA LEU A 78 -14.98 3.50 0.57
C LEU A 78 -15.28 2.12 1.14
N VAL A 79 -14.95 1.91 2.42
CA VAL A 79 -15.25 0.66 3.12
C VAL A 79 -16.76 0.50 3.27
N ASP A 80 -17.33 -0.46 2.55
CA ASP A 80 -18.72 -0.90 2.66
C ASP A 80 -18.85 -2.22 3.44
N GLU A 81 -20.06 -2.77 3.54
CA GLU A 81 -20.30 -4.03 4.26
C GLU A 81 -19.65 -5.25 3.57
N ASN A 82 -19.47 -5.23 2.24
CA ASN A 82 -18.79 -6.31 1.53
C ASN A 82 -17.30 -6.34 1.88
N ILE A 83 -16.66 -5.17 1.87
CA ILE A 83 -15.26 -4.99 2.27
C ILE A 83 -15.08 -5.36 3.75
N ARG A 84 -16.00 -4.95 4.64
CA ARG A 84 -15.97 -5.38 6.05
C ARG A 84 -16.11 -6.89 6.20
N GLY A 85 -17.01 -7.51 5.44
CA GLY A 85 -17.18 -8.95 5.41
C GLY A 85 -15.91 -9.67 4.99
N ARG A 86 -15.26 -9.19 3.92
CA ARG A 86 -14.00 -9.73 3.44
C ARG A 86 -12.85 -9.54 4.43
N ALA A 87 -12.73 -8.36 5.05
CA ALA A 87 -11.74 -8.11 6.08
C ALA A 87 -11.89 -9.08 7.27
N LYS A 88 -13.11 -9.34 7.73
CA LYS A 88 -13.37 -10.33 8.80
C LYS A 88 -12.93 -11.75 8.43
N GLN A 89 -13.03 -12.15 7.16
CA GLN A 89 -12.53 -13.45 6.70
C GLN A 89 -11.00 -13.50 6.74
N LEU A 90 -10.34 -12.43 6.30
CA LEU A 90 -8.87 -12.29 6.37
C LEU A 90 -8.38 -12.28 7.83
N GLU A 91 -9.14 -11.68 8.75
CA GLU A 91 -8.85 -11.72 10.18
C GLU A 91 -8.87 -13.15 10.76
N GLN A 92 -9.80 -13.99 10.32
CA GLN A 92 -9.84 -15.41 10.72
C GLN A 92 -8.62 -16.20 10.24
N GLN A 93 -7.95 -15.72 9.19
CA GLN A 93 -6.68 -16.26 8.67
C GLN A 93 -5.47 -15.65 9.40
N GLY A 94 -5.71 -14.84 10.44
CA GLY A 94 -4.70 -14.27 11.32
C GLY A 94 -4.16 -12.91 10.88
N ILE A 95 -4.69 -12.29 9.82
CA ILE A 95 -4.31 -10.93 9.43
C ILE A 95 -4.91 -9.94 10.45
N LYS A 96 -4.21 -8.86 10.81
CA LYS A 96 -4.75 -7.89 11.76
C LYS A 96 -5.91 -7.11 11.12
N ALA A 97 -6.86 -6.64 11.92
CA ALA A 97 -8.07 -5.98 11.42
C ALA A 97 -7.83 -4.82 10.44
N VAL A 98 -6.85 -3.95 10.70
CA VAL A 98 -6.55 -2.82 9.79
C VAL A 98 -5.87 -3.29 8.51
N ASP A 99 -4.87 -4.17 8.61
CA ASP A 99 -4.21 -4.79 7.44
C ASP A 99 -5.21 -5.55 6.56
N ALA A 100 -6.17 -6.24 7.19
CA ALA A 100 -7.25 -6.94 6.50
C ALA A 100 -8.18 -5.99 5.75
N LEU A 101 -8.47 -4.81 6.30
CA LEU A 101 -9.23 -3.77 5.60
C LEU A 101 -8.46 -3.20 4.41
N HIS A 102 -7.15 -2.98 4.54
CA HIS A 102 -6.31 -2.55 3.42
C HIS A 102 -6.34 -3.58 2.28
N ILE A 103 -6.12 -4.86 2.59
CA ILE A 103 -6.15 -5.94 1.60
C ILE A 103 -7.53 -6.05 0.96
N ALA A 104 -8.60 -6.02 1.75
CA ALA A 104 -9.97 -6.07 1.22
C ALA A 104 -10.28 -4.87 0.30
N CYS A 105 -9.75 -3.67 0.59
CA CYS A 105 -9.87 -2.51 -0.30
C CYS A 105 -9.08 -2.72 -1.61
N ALA A 106 -7.88 -3.30 -1.53
CA ALA A 106 -7.05 -3.60 -2.69
C ALA A 106 -7.68 -4.67 -3.59
N GLU A 107 -8.26 -5.73 -3.01
CA GLU A 107 -9.04 -6.72 -3.75
C GLU A 107 -10.29 -6.10 -4.39
N ALA A 108 -11.05 -5.28 -3.65
CA ALA A 108 -12.27 -4.64 -4.15
C ALA A 108 -12.01 -3.63 -5.28
N SER A 109 -10.84 -2.99 -5.29
CA SER A 109 -10.39 -2.10 -6.37
C SER A 109 -9.78 -2.85 -7.56
N GLN A 110 -9.71 -4.17 -7.51
CA GLN A 110 -9.02 -4.99 -8.50
C GLN A 110 -7.58 -4.49 -8.72
N SER A 111 -6.89 -4.19 -7.63
CA SER A 111 -5.47 -3.86 -7.69
C SER A 111 -4.68 -5.09 -8.12
N ASP A 112 -3.67 -4.89 -8.96
CA ASP A 112 -2.73 -5.95 -9.36
C ASP A 112 -1.76 -6.24 -8.21
N TYR A 113 -1.35 -5.19 -7.50
CA TYR A 113 -0.37 -5.27 -6.41
C TYR A 113 -0.87 -4.58 -5.13
N PHE A 114 -0.57 -5.23 -4.01
CA PHE A 114 -0.53 -4.61 -2.69
C PHE A 114 0.92 -4.47 -2.24
N ILE A 115 1.37 -3.24 -2.04
CA ILE A 115 2.77 -2.98 -1.71
C ILE A 115 2.85 -2.54 -0.24
N THR A 116 3.71 -3.22 0.53
CA THR A 116 3.91 -2.98 1.96
C THR A 116 5.35 -3.25 2.38
N CYS A 117 5.82 -2.57 3.44
CA CYS A 117 7.09 -2.88 4.09
C CYS A 117 6.95 -3.97 5.18
N ASP A 118 5.74 -4.41 5.53
CA ASP A 118 5.53 -5.43 6.56
C ASP A 118 5.76 -6.86 6.01
N LYS A 119 6.95 -7.39 6.28
CA LYS A 119 7.33 -8.76 5.92
C LYS A 119 6.40 -9.83 6.51
N ARG A 120 5.83 -9.60 7.69
CA ARG A 120 4.88 -10.56 8.30
C ARG A 120 3.57 -10.59 7.55
N LEU A 121 3.12 -9.45 7.03
CA LEU A 121 1.91 -9.36 6.22
C LEU A 121 2.13 -10.05 4.87
N ILE A 122 3.23 -9.73 4.18
CA ILE A 122 3.63 -10.38 2.91
C ILE A 122 3.57 -11.91 3.04
N ASN A 123 4.22 -12.46 4.07
CA ASN A 123 4.27 -13.90 4.28
C ASN A 123 2.90 -14.54 4.57
N ARG A 124 1.94 -13.79 5.14
CA ARG A 124 0.60 -14.29 5.45
C ARG A 124 -0.34 -14.24 4.25
N CYS A 125 0.03 -13.52 3.20
CA CYS A 125 -0.82 -13.27 2.04
C CYS A 125 -0.37 -14.04 0.79
N GLN A 126 0.53 -15.02 0.93
CA GLN A 126 1.05 -15.80 -0.19
C GLN A 126 -0.03 -16.61 -0.94
N ASP A 127 -1.09 -17.01 -0.24
CA ASP A 127 -2.20 -17.78 -0.81
C ASP A 127 -3.32 -16.90 -1.39
N LEU A 128 -3.18 -15.58 -1.35
CA LEU A 128 -4.15 -14.66 -1.95
C LEU A 128 -3.90 -14.52 -3.44
N SER A 129 -4.97 -14.34 -4.23
CA SER A 129 -4.86 -14.00 -5.64
C SER A 129 -4.24 -12.61 -5.87
N LEU A 130 -4.41 -11.70 -4.90
CA LEU A 130 -3.79 -10.38 -4.89
C LEU A 130 -2.31 -10.52 -4.54
N LYS A 131 -1.42 -9.98 -5.38
CA LYS A 131 0.02 -10.06 -5.17
C LYS A 131 0.46 -9.06 -4.08
N VAL A 132 0.86 -9.58 -2.93
CA VAL A 132 1.33 -8.79 -1.79
C VAL A 132 2.87 -8.82 -1.74
N ILE A 133 3.51 -7.66 -1.89
CA ILE A 133 4.95 -7.60 -2.17
C ILE A 133 5.64 -6.40 -1.49
N ASN A 134 6.97 -6.50 -1.34
CA ASN A 134 7.81 -5.40 -0.88
C ASN A 134 8.03 -4.37 -2.00
N PRO A 135 8.19 -3.06 -1.69
CA PRO A 135 8.48 -2.06 -2.71
C PRO A 135 9.73 -2.36 -3.54
N THR A 136 10.80 -2.93 -2.95
CA THR A 136 12.00 -3.26 -3.73
C THR A 136 11.73 -4.34 -4.77
N ASP A 137 10.95 -5.35 -4.40
CA ASP A 137 10.65 -6.48 -5.28
C ASP A 137 9.68 -6.05 -6.39
N PHE A 138 8.74 -5.14 -6.10
CA PHE A 138 7.86 -4.55 -7.11
C PHE A 138 8.65 -3.81 -8.22
N ILE A 139 9.67 -3.03 -7.84
CA ILE A 139 10.51 -2.32 -8.82
C ILE A 139 11.24 -3.31 -9.74
N LEU A 140 11.74 -4.42 -9.21
CA LEU A 140 12.42 -5.43 -10.01
C LEU A 140 11.45 -6.11 -11.00
N GLU A 141 10.24 -6.43 -10.55
CA GLU A 141 9.25 -7.11 -11.40
C GLU A 141 8.71 -6.23 -12.53
N ILE A 142 8.48 -4.95 -12.27
CA ILE A 142 7.91 -4.04 -13.29
C ILE A 142 8.93 -3.64 -14.37
N GLU A 143 10.23 -3.80 -14.10
CA GLU A 143 11.28 -3.66 -15.12
C GLU A 143 11.36 -4.90 -16.03
N ASP A 144 11.12 -6.10 -15.51
CA ASP A 144 11.15 -7.35 -16.29
C ASP A 144 9.96 -7.49 -17.26
N ASP A 145 8.86 -6.78 -17.00
CA ASP A 145 7.64 -6.77 -17.83
C ASP A 145 7.65 -5.71 -18.97
N ASN A 146 8.72 -4.90 -19.09
CA ASN A 146 8.91 -3.88 -20.15
C ASN A 146 9.97 -4.29 -21.19
#